data_AF-A0A946W2H8-F1
#
_entry.id   AF-A0A946W2H8-F1
#
_cell.length_a   1.000
_cell.length_b   1.000
_cell.length_c   1.000
_cell.angle_alpha   90.00
_cell.angle_beta   90.00
_cell.angle_gamma   90.00
#
_symmetry.space_group_name_H-M   'P 1'
#
loop_
_entity.id
_entity.type
_entity.pdbx_description
1 polymer ?
#
loop_
_entity_poly.entity_id
_entity_poly.type
_entity_poly.pdbx_seq_one_letter_code
_entity_poly.pdbx_strand_id
1 'polypeptide(L)'
;MGLGNTAFFGLPLVDFYLGEEAVPAAVIYDQLGSFLVLSLVATTSIALLLGQREAIKVKDLLWRVLSFPPFLSLILALLLPAGSLPEALAKIFSLLGASILPLAMLMVGLQLSVNILPAQRGPMLLVSAWKLLLTPLLVLALGKALAIDARVLAPSFLQSAMPPMVTPAIMLIGAGIAPRFVATTLGLATLASFISVPLWCYWIL
;
A
#
# COMPACT_ATOMS: atom_id res chain seq x y z
N MET A 1 11.37 0.82 -0.88
CA MET A 1 10.55 0.50 -2.07
C MET A 1 9.78 -0.82 -1.96
N GLY A 2 9.89 -1.61 -0.88
CA GLY A 2 9.24 -2.93 -0.78
C GLY A 2 7.78 -2.93 -0.30
N LEU A 3 7.20 -1.77 0.04
CA LEU A 3 5.81 -1.65 0.49
C LEU A 3 4.88 -1.33 -0.66
N GLY A 4 3.65 -1.85 -0.62
CA GLY A 4 2.64 -1.63 -1.66
C GLY A 4 1.86 -0.34 -1.47
N ASN A 5 1.40 0.25 -2.56
CA ASN A 5 0.45 1.34 -2.58
C ASN A 5 -0.95 0.79 -2.28
N THR A 6 -1.16 0.42 -1.02
CA THR A 6 -2.32 -0.35 -0.58
C THR A 6 -3.55 0.49 -0.32
N ALA A 7 -3.37 1.77 0.00
CA ALA A 7 -4.47 2.72 0.19
C ALA A 7 -4.97 3.31 -1.14
N PHE A 8 -4.08 3.92 -1.94
CA PHE A 8 -4.51 4.63 -3.15
C PHE A 8 -4.72 3.70 -4.34
N PHE A 9 -3.94 2.63 -4.46
CA PHE A 9 -4.09 1.64 -5.54
C PHE A 9 -4.90 0.43 -5.08
N GLY A 10 -4.60 -0.06 -3.87
CA GLY A 10 -5.16 -1.29 -3.35
C GLY A 10 -6.64 -1.26 -3.06
N LEU A 11 -7.10 -0.32 -2.22
CA LEU A 11 -8.52 -0.27 -1.83
C LEU A 11 -9.49 -0.18 -3.03
N PRO A 12 -9.24 0.69 -4.04
CA PRO A 12 -10.16 0.76 -5.18
C PRO A 12 -10.12 -0.49 -6.07
N LEU A 13 -8.96 -1.15 -6.21
CA LEU A 13 -8.87 -2.41 -6.97
C LEU A 13 -9.46 -3.59 -6.21
N VAL A 14 -9.37 -3.60 -4.88
CA VAL A 14 -10.07 -4.57 -4.03
C VAL A 14 -11.57 -4.42 -4.21
N ASP A 15 -12.10 -3.20 -4.12
CA ASP A 15 -13.52 -2.95 -4.36
C ASP A 15 -13.94 -3.38 -5.78
N PHE A 16 -13.17 -2.99 -6.80
CA PHE A 16 -13.47 -3.34 -8.19
C PHE A 16 -13.45 -4.85 -8.48
N TYR A 17 -12.46 -5.60 -7.97
CA TYR A 17 -12.30 -7.03 -8.29
C TYR A 17 -12.99 -7.97 -7.29
N LEU A 18 -13.07 -7.60 -6.02
CA LEU A 18 -13.57 -8.46 -4.93
C LEU A 18 -14.87 -7.95 -4.28
N GLY A 19 -15.30 -6.74 -4.63
CA GLY A 19 -16.49 -6.09 -4.09
C GLY A 19 -16.26 -5.36 -2.77
N GLU A 20 -17.22 -4.52 -2.41
CA GLU A 20 -17.19 -3.66 -1.21
C GLU A 20 -16.98 -4.47 0.09
N GLU A 21 -17.50 -5.69 0.16
CA GLU A 21 -17.38 -6.57 1.33
C GLU A 21 -15.93 -6.97 1.66
N ALA A 22 -15.02 -6.94 0.67
CA ALA A 22 -13.61 -7.25 0.87
C ALA A 22 -12.77 -6.04 1.31
N VAL A 23 -13.30 -4.83 1.16
CA VAL A 23 -12.61 -3.56 1.47
C VAL A 23 -12.20 -3.47 2.95
N PRO A 24 -13.03 -3.86 3.95
CA PRO A 24 -12.62 -3.81 5.35
C PRO A 24 -11.35 -4.60 5.66
N ALA A 25 -11.22 -5.82 5.12
CA ALA A 25 -10.02 -6.64 5.29
C ALA A 25 -8.79 -5.98 4.64
N ALA A 26 -8.98 -5.33 3.48
CA ALA A 26 -7.95 -4.57 2.80
C ALA A 26 -7.52 -3.30 3.56
N VAL A 27 -8.45 -2.61 4.25
CA VAL A 27 -8.12 -1.48 5.15
C VAL A 27 -7.30 -1.96 6.34
N ILE A 28 -7.67 -3.09 6.94
CA ILE A 28 -6.91 -3.70 8.05
C ILE A 28 -5.49 -4.03 7.60
N TYR A 29 -5.33 -4.65 6.41
CA TYR A 29 -4.01 -4.92 5.83
C TYR A 29 -3.18 -3.64 5.66
N ASP A 30 -3.78 -2.58 5.11
CA ASP A 30 -3.10 -1.31 4.87
C ASP A 30 -2.64 -0.64 6.18
N GLN A 31 -3.55 -0.51 7.14
CA GLN A 31 -3.33 0.24 8.38
C GLN A 31 -2.45 -0.52 9.37
N LEU A 32 -2.73 -1.80 9.60
CA LEU A 32 -1.99 -2.62 10.58
C LEU A 32 -0.78 -3.33 9.96
N GLY A 33 -0.81 -3.63 8.65
CA GLY A 33 0.31 -4.24 7.96
C GLY A 33 1.23 -3.18 7.35
N SER A 34 0.85 -2.64 6.19
CA SER A 34 1.70 -1.77 5.37
C SER A 34 2.20 -0.53 6.11
N PHE A 35 1.32 0.18 6.81
CA PHE A 35 1.66 1.45 7.46
C PHE A 35 2.52 1.27 8.72
N LEU A 36 2.30 0.21 9.50
CA LEU A 36 3.19 -0.11 10.63
C LEU A 36 4.59 -0.46 10.14
N VAL A 37 4.70 -1.27 9.10
CA VAL A 37 6.00 -1.62 8.50
C VAL A 37 6.65 -0.38 7.88
N LEU A 38 5.90 0.53 7.26
CA LEU A 38 6.43 1.83 6.81
C LEU A 38 7.03 2.62 7.97
N SER A 39 6.24 2.81 9.02
CA SER A 39 6.59 3.63 10.16
C SER A 39 7.85 3.13 10.85
N LEU A 40 8.00 1.81 11.01
CA LEU A 40 9.15 1.18 11.63
C LEU A 40 10.33 1.01 10.66
N VAL A 41 10.14 0.25 9.59
CA VAL A 41 11.23 -0.23 8.74
C VAL A 41 11.76 0.88 7.84
N ALA A 42 10.89 1.65 7.17
CA ALA A 42 11.37 2.70 6.26
C ALA A 42 12.06 3.84 7.02
N THR A 43 11.45 4.32 8.11
CA THR A 43 12.05 5.37 8.96
C THR A 43 13.39 4.91 9.54
N THR A 44 13.47 3.69 10.09
CA THR A 44 14.72 3.19 10.69
C THR A 44 15.79 2.97 9.62
N SER A 45 15.43 2.41 8.46
CA SER A 45 16.38 2.18 7.37
C SER A 45 16.96 3.49 6.84
N ILE A 46 16.13 4.52 6.71
CA ILE A 46 16.59 5.85 6.28
C ILE A 46 17.52 6.46 7.34
N ALA A 47 17.16 6.39 8.62
CA ALA A 47 18.01 6.89 9.70
C ALA A 47 19.39 6.21 9.68
N LEU A 48 19.43 4.88 9.55
CA LEU A 48 20.67 4.11 9.45
C LEU A 48 21.51 4.50 8.22
N LEU A 49 20.89 4.69 7.06
CA LEU A 49 21.58 5.13 5.84
C LEU A 49 22.19 6.53 5.98
N LEU A 50 21.55 7.41 6.77
CA LEU A 50 22.04 8.75 7.06
C LEU A 50 23.04 8.79 8.24
N GLY A 51 23.42 7.63 8.79
CA GLY A 51 24.34 7.54 9.93
C GLY A 51 23.71 7.97 11.26
N GLN A 52 22.41 8.23 11.30
CA GLN A 52 21.67 8.54 12.52
C GLN A 52 21.38 7.23 13.25
N ARG A 53 22.09 7.02 14.37
CA ARG A 53 21.99 5.79 15.18
C ARG A 53 20.93 5.86 16.27
N GLU A 54 20.11 6.91 16.30
CA GLU A 54 19.00 6.95 17.25
C GLU A 54 17.95 5.90 16.84
N ALA A 55 17.79 4.89 17.69
CA ALA A 55 16.68 3.95 17.55
C ALA A 55 15.36 4.73 17.68
N ILE A 56 14.41 4.45 16.80
CA ILE A 56 13.05 4.99 16.91
C ILE A 56 12.50 4.56 18.26
N LYS A 57 12.13 5.53 19.11
CA LYS A 57 11.53 5.22 20.40
C LYS A 57 10.13 4.65 20.15
N VAL A 58 9.76 3.59 20.89
CA VAL A 58 8.42 2.99 20.81
C VAL A 58 7.32 4.03 21.00
N LYS A 59 7.56 5.03 21.86
CA LYS A 59 6.68 6.19 22.06
C LYS A 59 6.39 6.95 20.76
N ASP A 60 7.39 7.16 19.92
CA ASP A 60 7.25 7.93 18.68
C ASP A 60 6.47 7.14 17.62
N LEU A 61 6.67 5.81 17.59
CA LEU A 61 5.87 4.91 16.76
C LEU A 61 4.40 4.90 17.20
N LEU A 62 4.14 4.73 18.49
CA LEU A 62 2.79 4.76 19.05
C LEU A 62 2.11 6.10 18.77
N TRP A 63 2.84 7.20 18.96
CA TRP A 63 2.29 8.53 18.66
C TRP A 63 1.93 8.67 17.19
N ARG A 64 2.79 8.22 16.26
CA ARG A 64 2.48 8.25 14.82
C ARG A 64 1.22 7.46 14.47
N VAL A 65 1.05 6.26 15.04
CA VAL A 65 -0.13 5.42 14.81
C VAL A 65 -1.37 6.09 15.38
N LEU A 66 -1.33 6.53 16.63
CA LEU A 66 -2.47 7.16 17.32
C LEU A 66 -2.81 8.55 16.76
N SER A 67 -1.86 9.26 16.15
CA SER A 67 -2.10 10.54 15.48
C SER A 67 -2.51 10.39 14.01
N PHE A 68 -2.47 9.18 13.45
CA PHE A 68 -2.77 8.97 12.03
C PHE A 68 -4.28 8.98 11.79
N PRO A 69 -4.83 9.96 11.04
CA PRO A 69 -6.28 10.08 10.91
C PRO A 69 -6.98 8.82 10.37
N PRO A 70 -6.45 8.10 9.35
CA PRO A 70 -7.06 6.86 8.88
C PRO A 70 -7.16 5.76 9.95
N PHE A 71 -6.16 5.66 10.84
CA PHE A 71 -6.18 4.70 11.95
C PHE A 71 -7.25 5.07 12.99
N LEU A 72 -7.38 6.35 13.32
CA LEU A 72 -8.45 6.84 14.19
C LEU A 72 -9.84 6.59 13.58
N SER A 73 -9.98 6.83 12.27
CA SER A 73 -11.21 6.52 11.55
C SER A 73 -11.55 5.03 11.59
N LEU A 74 -10.56 4.14 11.45
CA LEU A 74 -10.75 2.70 11.59
C LEU A 74 -11.25 2.33 12.98
N ILE A 75 -10.62 2.86 14.05
CA ILE A 75 -11.08 2.61 15.43
C ILE A 75 -12.52 3.08 15.62
N LEU A 76 -12.83 4.30 15.18
CA LEU A 76 -14.19 4.84 15.28
C LEU A 76 -15.20 3.97 14.53
N ALA A 77 -14.87 3.54 13.31
CA ALA A 77 -15.72 2.67 12.50
C ALA A 77 -15.97 1.30 13.15
N LEU A 78 -14.97 0.73 13.82
CA LEU A 78 -15.11 -0.55 14.54
C LEU A 78 -15.91 -0.42 15.84
N LEU A 79 -15.85 0.74 16.51
CA LEU A 79 -16.58 0.99 17.75
C LEU A 79 -18.04 1.44 17.51
N LEU A 80 -18.35 1.97 16.33
CA LEU A 80 -19.69 2.38 15.94
C LEU A 80 -20.59 1.17 15.69
N PRO A 81 -21.72 1.01 16.40
CA PRO A 81 -22.70 -0.03 16.09
C PRO A 81 -23.24 0.13 14.66
N ALA A 82 -23.46 -0.99 13.97
CA ALA A 82 -24.06 -0.98 12.63
C ALA A 82 -25.42 -0.23 12.66
N GLY A 83 -25.60 0.72 11.74
CA GLY A 83 -26.82 1.52 11.65
C GLY A 83 -26.93 2.69 12.64
N SER A 84 -25.94 2.91 13.51
CA SER A 84 -25.93 4.06 14.44
C SER A 84 -25.59 5.40 13.77
N LEU A 85 -25.09 5.37 12.53
CA LEU A 85 -24.70 6.56 11.80
C LEU A 85 -25.94 7.23 11.18
N PRO A 86 -26.17 8.54 11.42
CA PRO A 86 -27.27 9.26 10.79
C PRO A 86 -27.22 9.14 9.27
N GLU A 87 -28.37 8.96 8.63
CA GLU A 87 -28.48 8.69 7.18
C GLU A 87 -27.76 9.76 6.33
N ALA A 88 -27.83 11.03 6.74
CA ALA A 88 -27.13 12.12 6.07
C ALA A 88 -25.60 11.93 6.08
N LEU A 89 -25.02 11.52 7.23
CA LEU A 89 -23.59 11.24 7.36
C LEU A 89 -23.19 9.99 6.57
N ALA A 90 -24.00 8.94 6.62
CA ALA A 90 -23.78 7.71 5.84
C ALA A 90 -23.72 8.02 4.33
N LYS A 91 -24.65 8.85 3.85
CA LYS A 91 -24.67 9.28 2.44
C LYS A 91 -23.44 10.11 2.06
N ILE A 92 -23.00 11.02 2.93
CA ILE A 92 -21.77 11.80 2.72
C ILE A 92 -20.56 10.86 2.60
N PHE A 93 -20.38 9.92 3.54
CA PHE A 93 -19.27 8.98 3.49
C PHE A 93 -19.32 8.05 2.29
N SER A 94 -20.51 7.61 1.88
CA SER A 94 -20.69 6.82 0.66
C SER A 94 -20.26 7.60 -0.60
N LEU A 95 -20.68 8.87 -0.72
CA LEU A 95 -20.26 9.73 -1.84
C LEU A 95 -18.74 9.99 -1.84
N LEU A 96 -18.16 10.22 -0.67
CA LEU A 96 -16.71 10.37 -0.54
C LEU A 96 -16.00 9.08 -0.94
N GLY A 97 -16.46 7.92 -0.46
CA GLY A 97 -15.93 6.60 -0.82
C GLY A 97 -15.98 6.34 -2.33
N ALA A 98 -17.12 6.59 -2.97
CA ALA A 98 -17.28 6.45 -4.41
C ALA A 98 -16.35 7.36 -5.22
N SER A 99 -15.96 8.52 -4.68
CA SER A 99 -15.00 9.43 -5.32
C SER A 99 -13.55 8.98 -5.19
N ILE A 100 -13.23 8.06 -4.28
CA ILE A 100 -11.86 7.57 -4.08
C ILE A 100 -11.36 6.86 -5.33
N LEU A 101 -12.18 6.02 -5.98
CA LEU A 101 -11.79 5.28 -7.17
C LEU A 101 -11.32 6.20 -8.33
N PRO A 102 -12.11 7.19 -8.81
CA PRO A 102 -11.66 8.07 -9.88
C PRO A 102 -10.47 8.96 -9.48
N LEU A 103 -10.43 9.47 -8.25
CA LEU A 103 -9.30 10.27 -7.76
C LEU A 103 -8.01 9.46 -7.66
N ALA A 104 -8.11 8.22 -7.18
CA ALA A 104 -7.01 7.28 -7.15
C ALA A 104 -6.45 7.05 -8.55
N MET A 105 -7.31 6.69 -9.52
CA MET A 105 -6.90 6.46 -10.91
C MET A 105 -6.20 7.69 -11.51
N LEU A 106 -6.65 8.90 -11.20
CA LEU A 106 -5.97 10.13 -11.59
C LEU A 106 -4.57 10.26 -10.96
N MET A 107 -4.47 10.04 -9.63
CA MET A 107 -3.19 10.08 -8.92
C MET A 107 -2.20 9.06 -9.48
N VAL A 108 -2.66 7.88 -9.91
CA VAL A 108 -1.83 6.89 -10.62
C VAL A 108 -1.22 7.50 -11.88
N GLY A 109 -2.05 8.14 -12.70
CA GLY A 109 -1.59 8.80 -13.93
C GLY A 109 -0.54 9.88 -13.67
N LEU A 110 -0.71 10.66 -12.59
CA LEU A 110 0.25 11.72 -12.21
C LEU A 110 1.56 11.18 -11.62
N GLN A 111 1.57 9.95 -11.08
CA GLN A 111 2.79 9.32 -10.54
C GLN A 111 3.73 8.76 -11.62
N LEU A 112 3.31 8.80 -12.89
CA LEU A 112 4.09 8.25 -14.00
C LEU A 112 5.29 9.13 -14.33
N SER A 113 6.49 8.57 -14.16
CA SER A 113 7.75 9.18 -14.57
C SER A 113 8.62 8.15 -15.28
N VAL A 114 9.01 8.44 -16.53
CA VAL A 114 9.78 7.51 -17.36
C VAL A 114 11.10 8.16 -17.74
N ASN A 115 12.10 8.03 -16.87
CA ASN A 115 13.47 8.46 -17.16
C ASN A 115 14.47 7.39 -16.70
N ILE A 116 14.86 6.50 -17.61
CA ILE A 116 15.64 5.30 -17.30
C ILE A 116 17.12 5.50 -17.65
N LEU A 117 18.01 5.42 -16.66
CA LEU A 117 19.44 5.25 -16.95
C LEU A 117 19.75 3.77 -17.19
N PRO A 118 20.52 3.42 -18.23
CA PRO A 118 20.93 2.05 -18.51
C PRO A 118 21.57 1.34 -17.31
N ALA A 119 22.42 2.03 -16.56
CA ALA A 119 23.14 1.49 -15.41
C ALA A 119 22.24 1.09 -14.22
N GLN A 120 21.01 1.60 -14.15
CA GLN A 120 20.10 1.37 -13.03
C GLN A 120 19.04 0.29 -13.33
N ARG A 121 19.04 -0.28 -14.54
CA ARG A 121 18.01 -1.22 -15.00
C ARG A 121 17.96 -2.52 -14.19
N GLY A 122 19.12 -3.12 -13.90
CA GLY A 122 19.19 -4.39 -13.15
C GLY A 122 18.60 -4.28 -11.74
N PRO A 123 19.10 -3.37 -10.89
CA PRO A 123 18.57 -3.17 -9.54
C PRO A 123 17.09 -2.78 -9.53
N MET A 124 16.66 -1.96 -10.48
CA MET A 124 15.25 -1.56 -10.62
C MET A 124 14.35 -2.74 -10.96
N LEU A 125 14.74 -3.58 -11.93
CA LEU A 125 13.99 -4.80 -12.28
C LEU A 125 13.90 -5.75 -11.09
N LEU A 126 14.98 -5.89 -10.32
CA LEU A 126 14.97 -6.72 -9.12
C LEU A 126 13.96 -6.22 -8.07
N VAL A 127 13.95 -4.90 -7.80
CA VAL A 127 13.00 -4.30 -6.86
C VAL A 127 11.56 -4.45 -7.35
N SER A 128 11.31 -4.21 -8.64
CA SER A 128 9.97 -4.37 -9.23
C SER A 128 9.51 -5.82 -9.23
N ALA A 129 10.37 -6.77 -9.60
CA ALA A 129 10.05 -8.20 -9.58
C ALA A 129 9.79 -8.71 -8.16
N TRP A 130 10.62 -8.27 -7.20
CA TRP A 130 10.38 -8.55 -5.79
C TRP A 130 8.98 -8.09 -5.36
N LYS A 131 8.61 -6.85 -5.70
CA LYS A 131 7.35 -6.24 -5.26
C LYS A 131 6.11 -6.71 -6.01
N LEU A 132 6.21 -6.97 -7.31
CA LEU A 132 5.05 -7.29 -8.15
C LEU A 132 4.85 -8.80 -8.33
N LEU A 133 5.87 -9.62 -8.09
CA LEU A 133 5.80 -11.08 -8.28
C LEU A 133 6.09 -11.83 -6.99
N LEU A 134 7.24 -11.56 -6.33
CA LEU A 134 7.64 -12.38 -5.18
C LEU A 134 6.79 -12.12 -3.93
N THR A 135 6.49 -10.87 -3.59
CA THR A 135 5.64 -10.58 -2.42
C THR A 135 4.24 -11.17 -2.52
N PRO A 136 3.48 -11.06 -3.63
CA PRO A 136 2.17 -11.72 -3.72
C PRO A 136 2.25 -13.24 -3.69
N LEU A 137 3.27 -13.84 -4.30
CA LEU A 137 3.50 -15.29 -4.21
C LEU A 137 3.75 -15.73 -2.76
N LEU A 138 4.55 -14.98 -2.00
CA LEU A 138 4.81 -15.27 -0.59
C LEU A 138 3.54 -15.16 0.25
N VAL A 139 2.73 -14.11 0.05
CA VAL A 139 1.46 -13.94 0.77
C VAL A 139 0.50 -15.09 0.43
N LEU A 140 0.41 -15.49 -0.83
CA LEU A 140 -0.43 -16.61 -1.24
C LEU A 140 0.05 -17.94 -0.65
N ALA A 141 1.36 -18.22 -0.71
CA ALA A 141 1.95 -19.45 -0.20
C ALA A 141 1.78 -19.58 1.32
N LEU A 142 2.10 -18.51 2.06
CA LEU A 142 1.95 -18.47 3.51
C LEU A 142 0.48 -18.52 3.92
N GLY A 143 -0.39 -17.79 3.22
CA GLY A 143 -1.82 -17.80 3.50
C GLY A 143 -2.45 -19.19 3.33
N LYS A 144 -2.07 -19.91 2.26
CA LYS A 144 -2.49 -21.30 2.05
C LYS A 144 -1.89 -22.26 3.10
N ALA A 145 -0.60 -22.12 3.41
CA ALA A 145 0.07 -22.97 4.41
C ALA A 145 -0.51 -22.81 5.82
N LEU A 146 -0.97 -21.60 6.17
CA LEU A 146 -1.59 -21.29 7.46
C LEU A 146 -3.12 -21.47 7.44
N ALA A 147 -3.70 -21.96 6.34
CA ALA A 147 -5.14 -22.11 6.15
C ALA A 147 -5.95 -20.84 6.49
N ILE A 148 -5.44 -19.67 6.09
CA ILE A 148 -6.13 -18.39 6.28
C ILE A 148 -7.42 -18.39 5.45
N ASP A 149 -8.51 -17.90 6.05
CA ASP A 149 -9.81 -17.77 5.41
C ASP A 149 -9.73 -16.97 4.10
N ALA A 150 -10.43 -17.42 3.07
CA ALA A 150 -10.39 -16.82 1.73
C ALA A 150 -10.82 -15.35 1.72
N ARG A 151 -11.75 -14.95 2.60
CA ARG A 151 -12.25 -13.57 2.72
C ARG A 151 -11.18 -12.61 3.22
N VAL A 152 -10.16 -13.12 3.91
CA VAL A 152 -9.00 -12.33 4.37
C VAL A 152 -7.82 -12.51 3.41
N LEU A 153 -7.60 -13.72 2.90
CA LEU A 153 -6.48 -14.04 2.02
C LEU A 153 -6.59 -13.33 0.67
N ALA A 154 -7.77 -13.30 0.03
CA ALA A 154 -7.95 -12.67 -1.27
C ALA A 154 -7.63 -11.15 -1.26
N PRO A 155 -8.19 -10.33 -0.36
CA PRO A 155 -7.82 -8.91 -0.29
C PRO A 155 -6.36 -8.71 0.15
N SER A 156 -5.83 -9.53 1.06
CA SER A 156 -4.42 -9.44 1.47
C SER A 156 -3.45 -9.75 0.33
N PHE A 157 -3.77 -10.76 -0.48
CA PHE A 157 -3.04 -11.11 -1.68
C PHE A 157 -3.06 -9.94 -2.68
N LEU A 158 -4.24 -9.41 -2.99
CA LEU A 158 -4.37 -8.31 -3.94
C LEU A 158 -3.62 -7.06 -3.46
N GLN A 159 -3.74 -6.73 -2.16
CA GLN A 159 -2.97 -5.66 -1.53
C GLN A 159 -1.45 -5.86 -1.67
N SER A 160 -0.97 -7.09 -1.49
CA SER A 160 0.45 -7.41 -1.64
C SER A 160 0.96 -7.36 -3.09
N ALA A 161 0.07 -7.45 -4.08
CA ALA A 161 0.40 -7.32 -5.51
C ALA A 161 0.47 -5.85 -5.98
N MET A 162 0.05 -4.89 -5.16
CA MET A 162 0.03 -3.46 -5.51
C MET A 162 1.43 -2.91 -5.83
N PRO A 163 1.54 -1.89 -6.70
CA PRO A 163 2.83 -1.24 -7.02
C PRO A 163 3.47 -0.61 -5.78
N PRO A 164 4.75 -0.19 -5.83
CA PRO A 164 5.42 0.44 -4.70
C PRO A 164 4.67 1.67 -4.16
N MET A 165 4.70 1.83 -2.84
CA MET A 165 4.10 2.98 -2.15
C MET A 165 4.89 4.27 -2.42
N VAL A 166 4.16 5.37 -2.64
CA VAL A 166 4.74 6.71 -2.88
C VAL A 166 5.38 7.30 -1.63
N THR A 167 4.77 7.13 -0.46
CA THR A 167 5.24 7.71 0.81
C THR A 167 6.71 7.40 1.14
N PRO A 168 7.18 6.14 1.16
CA PRO A 168 8.59 5.85 1.40
C PRO A 168 9.49 6.36 0.27
N ALA A 169 8.99 6.48 -0.97
CA ALA A 169 9.75 7.05 -2.07
C ALA A 169 10.00 8.55 -1.87
N ILE A 170 8.99 9.31 -1.44
CA ILE A 170 9.15 10.74 -1.07
C ILE A 170 10.14 10.89 0.09
N MET A 171 10.06 10.03 1.11
CA MET A 171 11.01 10.08 2.23
C MET A 171 12.46 9.83 1.78
N LEU A 172 12.70 8.85 0.91
CA LEU A 172 14.03 8.57 0.36
C LEU A 172 14.55 9.73 -0.50
N ILE A 173 13.70 10.27 -1.38
CA ILE A 173 14.04 11.42 -2.24
C ILE A 173 14.36 12.65 -1.39
N GLY A 174 13.52 12.95 -0.39
CA GLY A 174 13.72 14.08 0.53
C GLY A 174 14.98 13.94 1.39
N ALA A 175 15.38 12.71 1.70
CA ALA A 175 16.66 12.40 2.36
C ALA A 175 17.87 12.42 1.39
N GLY A 176 17.67 12.71 0.11
CA GLY A 176 18.74 12.70 -0.91
C GLY A 176 19.22 11.29 -1.31
N ILE A 177 18.50 10.23 -0.90
CA ILE A 177 18.90 8.85 -1.13
C ILE A 177 18.47 8.42 -2.53
N ALA A 178 19.44 8.42 -3.47
CA ALA A 178 19.28 7.96 -4.85
C ALA A 178 17.97 8.44 -5.53
N PRO A 179 17.66 9.74 -5.53
CA PRO A 179 16.33 10.26 -5.84
C PRO A 179 15.85 9.88 -7.24
N ARG A 180 16.76 9.89 -8.23
CA ARG A 180 16.45 9.48 -9.60
C ARG A 180 16.12 8.00 -9.71
N PHE A 181 16.87 7.13 -9.03
CA PHE A 181 16.59 5.70 -9.00
C PHE A 181 15.22 5.42 -8.35
N VAL A 182 14.94 6.08 -7.23
CA VAL A 182 13.68 5.93 -6.50
C VAL A 182 12.49 6.37 -7.35
N ALA A 183 12.54 7.57 -7.94
CA ALA A 183 11.46 8.07 -8.79
C ALA A 183 11.20 7.18 -10.01
N THR A 184 12.27 6.77 -10.72
CA THR A 184 12.15 5.91 -11.90
C THR A 184 11.62 4.51 -11.56
N THR A 185 12.08 3.93 -10.44
CA THR A 185 11.60 2.60 -9.99
C THR A 185 10.13 2.67 -9.60
N LEU A 186 9.71 3.71 -8.88
CA LEU A 186 8.31 3.94 -8.53
C LEU A 186 7.44 4.02 -9.80
N GLY A 187 7.79 4.91 -10.73
CA GLY A 187 7.01 5.13 -11.95
C GLY A 187 6.89 3.86 -12.81
N LEU A 188 7.99 3.14 -13.03
CA LEU A 188 7.97 1.94 -13.86
C LEU A 188 7.31 0.74 -13.19
N ALA A 189 7.50 0.54 -11.89
CA ALA A 189 6.78 -0.51 -11.19
C ALA A 189 5.27 -0.24 -11.18
N THR A 190 4.86 1.04 -11.08
CA THR A 190 3.47 1.45 -11.27
C THR A 190 2.97 1.11 -12.67
N LEU A 191 3.72 1.41 -13.74
CA LEU A 191 3.35 1.00 -15.11
C LEU A 191 3.26 -0.51 -15.27
N ALA A 192 4.25 -1.25 -14.76
CA ALA A 192 4.24 -2.70 -14.81
C ALA A 192 3.03 -3.29 -14.06
N SER A 193 2.56 -2.62 -12.99
CA SER A 193 1.40 -3.10 -12.22
C SER A 193 0.08 -3.08 -12.99
N PHE A 194 -0.07 -2.21 -14.00
CA PHE A 194 -1.24 -2.23 -14.89
C PHE A 194 -1.36 -3.52 -15.69
N ILE A 195 -0.26 -4.26 -15.85
CA ILE A 195 -0.27 -5.58 -16.49
C ILE A 195 -0.23 -6.67 -15.42
N SER A 196 0.66 -6.55 -14.43
CA SER A 196 0.86 -7.63 -13.45
C SER A 196 -0.34 -7.84 -12.53
N VAL A 197 -1.02 -6.77 -12.10
CA VAL A 197 -2.17 -6.90 -11.18
C VAL A 197 -3.36 -7.57 -11.88
N PRO A 198 -3.81 -7.14 -13.07
CA PRO A 198 -4.86 -7.87 -13.79
C PRO A 198 -4.50 -9.32 -14.11
N LEU A 199 -3.24 -9.63 -14.43
CA LEU A 199 -2.79 -11.01 -14.63
C LEU A 199 -2.90 -11.84 -13.35
N TRP A 200 -2.55 -11.29 -12.19
CA TRP A 200 -2.75 -11.96 -10.91
C TRP A 200 -4.22 -12.20 -10.62
N CYS A 201 -5.08 -11.19 -10.85
CA CYS A 201 -6.51 -11.32 -10.70
C CYS A 201 -7.06 -12.42 -11.61
N TYR A 202 -6.72 -12.42 -12.89
CA TYR A 202 -7.15 -13.47 -13.85
C TYR A 202 -6.68 -14.88 -13.47
N TRP A 203 -5.54 -15.00 -12.81
CA TRP A 203 -5.02 -16.30 -12.39
C TRP A 203 -5.68 -16.85 -11.10
N ILE A 204 -6.23 -15.98 -10.25
CA ILE A 204 -6.76 -16.35 -8.93
C ILE A 204 -8.28 -16.25 -8.81
N LEU A 205 -8.90 -15.32 -9.54
CA LEU A 205 -10.35 -15.09 -9.61
C LEU A 205 -10.93 -15.80 -10.84
#